data_AF-A0A9D6I6M3-F1
#
_entry.id   AF-A0A9D6I6M3-F1
#
_cell.length_a   1.000
_cell.length_b   1.000
_cell.length_c   1.000
_cell.angle_alpha   90.00
_cell.angle_beta   90.00
_cell.angle_gamma   90.00
#
_symmetry.space_group_name_H-M   'P 1'
#
loop_
_entity.id
_entity.type
_entity.pdbx_description
1 polymer ?
#
loop_
_entity_poly.entity_id
_entity_poly.type
_entity_poly.pdbx_seq_one_letter_code
_entity_poly.pdbx_strand_id
1 'polypeptide(L)'
;MEIVNWKLTALGAGHEVALPKCEPKAGGNALKGSRQAYFPESGGFIDCPVYDRYRLGPGTELRGPAVIEERESTTVLPPGCVARVDDYASLLVKVEPAR
;
A
#
# COMPACT_ATOMS: atom_id res chain seq x y z
N MET A 1 -8.82 39.32 38.46
CA MET A 1 -8.45 37.99 37.91
C MET A 1 -9.26 37.80 36.66
N GLU A 2 -8.60 37.58 35.53
CA GLU A 2 -9.24 37.43 34.22
C GLU A 2 -8.85 36.07 33.63
N ILE A 3 -9.84 35.30 33.20
CA ILE A 3 -9.66 34.02 32.51
C ILE A 3 -10.09 34.25 31.06
N VAL A 4 -9.12 34.17 30.14
CA VAL A 4 -9.33 34.48 28.72
C VAL A 4 -9.72 33.26 27.87
N ASN A 5 -9.53 32.03 28.35
CA ASN A 5 -9.98 30.82 27.65
C ASN A 5 -10.09 29.61 28.58
N TRP A 6 -11.17 28.85 28.44
CA TRP A 6 -11.33 27.52 29.03
C TRP A 6 -11.81 26.54 27.97
N LYS A 7 -11.17 25.36 27.92
CA LYS A 7 -11.55 24.27 27.02
C LYS A 7 -11.84 23.02 27.84
N LEU A 8 -13.03 22.47 27.65
CA LEU A 8 -13.44 21.18 28.17
C LEU A 8 -13.55 20.18 27.02
N THR A 9 -13.03 18.98 27.21
CA THR A 9 -13.25 17.84 26.31
C THR A 9 -13.88 16.72 27.11
N ALA A 10 -15.05 16.26 26.70
CA ALA A 10 -15.72 15.10 27.27
C ALA A 10 -15.80 13.99 26.21
N LEU A 11 -15.47 12.76 26.59
CA LEU A 11 -15.54 11.56 25.75
C LEU A 11 -16.52 10.59 26.39
N GLY A 12 -17.53 10.17 25.63
CA GLY A 12 -18.44 9.09 26.04
C GLY A 12 -17.84 7.71 25.75
N ALA A 13 -18.42 6.65 26.32
CA ALA A 13 -18.07 5.28 25.97
C ALA A 13 -18.39 5.04 24.48
N GLY A 14 -17.38 5.05 23.62
CA GLY A 14 -17.49 4.75 22.20
C GLY A 14 -17.58 3.24 21.96
N HIS A 15 -18.12 2.85 20.81
CA HIS A 15 -18.05 1.47 20.35
C HIS A 15 -16.68 1.20 19.73
N GLU A 16 -15.93 0.25 20.27
CA GLU A 16 -14.66 -0.19 19.69
C GLU A 16 -14.96 -1.04 18.44
N VAL A 17 -14.54 -0.55 17.28
CA VAL A 17 -14.64 -1.30 16.03
C VAL A 17 -13.34 -2.08 15.84
N ALA A 18 -13.41 -3.39 16.06
CA ALA A 18 -12.34 -4.30 15.68
C ALA A 18 -12.38 -4.56 14.17
N LEU A 19 -11.29 -4.24 13.46
CA LEU A 19 -11.16 -4.58 12.05
C LEU A 19 -10.91 -6.10 11.92
N PRO A 20 -11.69 -6.82 11.10
CA PRO A 20 -11.43 -8.23 10.86
C PRO A 20 -10.13 -8.39 10.06
N LYS A 21 -9.31 -9.36 10.45
CA LYS A 21 -8.17 -9.79 9.62
C LYS A 21 -8.68 -10.44 8.34
N CYS A 22 -7.94 -10.26 7.26
CA CYS A 22 -8.22 -10.89 5.99
C CYS A 22 -7.86 -12.37 6.07
N GLU A 23 -8.76 -13.25 5.63
CA GLU A 23 -8.44 -14.66 5.49
C GLU A 23 -7.35 -14.84 4.43
N PRO A 24 -6.38 -15.74 4.63
CA PRO A 24 -5.38 -16.04 3.62
C PRO A 24 -6.07 -16.59 2.36
N LYS A 25 -6.10 -15.81 1.29
CA LYS A 25 -6.50 -16.35 -0.02
C LYS A 25 -5.42 -17.30 -0.52
N ALA A 26 -5.81 -18.52 -0.90
CA ALA A 26 -4.94 -19.46 -1.59
C ALA A 26 -4.44 -18.81 -2.89
N GLY A 27 -3.11 -18.75 -3.03
CA GLY A 27 -2.41 -18.01 -4.07
C GLY A 27 -2.86 -18.38 -5.48
N GLY A 28 -3.21 -17.37 -6.26
CA GLY A 28 -3.27 -17.42 -7.73
C GLY A 28 -2.17 -16.55 -8.32
N ASN A 29 -1.92 -16.69 -9.63
CA ASN A 29 -0.98 -15.78 -10.30
C ASN A 29 -1.56 -14.35 -10.29
N ALA A 30 -0.94 -13.48 -9.49
CA ALA A 30 -1.27 -12.06 -9.42
C ALA A 30 -0.73 -11.26 -10.59
N LEU A 31 0.23 -11.79 -11.36
CA LEU A 31 0.80 -11.12 -12.52
C LEU A 31 -0.24 -11.05 -13.65
N LYS A 32 -0.62 -9.83 -14.04
CA LYS A 32 -1.50 -9.52 -15.18
C LYS A 32 -0.75 -9.39 -16.49
N GLY A 33 0.54 -9.02 -16.43
CA GLY A 33 1.38 -8.75 -17.60
C GLY A 33 2.53 -7.83 -17.25
N SER A 34 3.06 -7.11 -18.25
CA SER A 34 4.05 -6.04 -18.05
C SER A 34 3.68 -4.78 -18.83
N ARG A 35 4.20 -3.63 -18.40
CA ARG A 35 4.08 -2.35 -19.10
C ARG A 35 5.36 -1.54 -18.97
N GLN A 36 5.69 -0.77 -20.00
CA GLN A 36 6.76 0.21 -19.95
C GLN A 36 6.40 1.36 -19.01
N ALA A 37 7.25 1.67 -18.05
CA ALA A 37 7.10 2.81 -17.15
C ALA A 37 8.42 3.59 -17.05
N TYR A 38 8.32 4.91 -17.06
CA TYR A 38 9.49 5.79 -17.01
C TYR A 38 9.89 6.09 -15.56
N PHE A 39 11.15 5.82 -15.22
CA PHE A 39 11.74 6.17 -13.92
C PHE A 39 12.99 7.02 -14.14
N PRO A 40 12.98 8.31 -13.72
CA PRO A 40 14.15 9.18 -13.83
C PRO A 40 15.42 8.59 -13.21
N GLU A 41 15.31 7.91 -12.08
CA GLU A 41 16.40 7.24 -11.35
C GLU A 41 17.00 6.06 -12.11
N SER A 42 16.25 5.48 -13.06
CA SER A 42 16.74 4.44 -13.99
C SER A 42 17.16 5.00 -15.34
N GLY A 43 17.05 6.32 -15.54
CA GLY A 43 17.44 6.99 -16.79
C GLY A 43 16.55 6.70 -17.99
N GLY A 44 15.34 6.15 -17.82
CA GLY A 44 14.49 5.79 -18.95
C GLY A 44 13.24 4.97 -18.63
N PHE A 45 12.61 4.46 -19.70
CA PHE A 45 11.54 3.47 -19.61
C PHE A 45 12.12 2.10 -19.28
N ILE A 46 11.48 1.41 -18.34
CA ILE A 46 11.80 0.03 -17.97
C ILE A 46 10.53 -0.82 -18.01
N ASP A 47 10.68 -2.11 -18.37
CA ASP A 47 9.57 -3.05 -18.35
C ASP A 47 9.20 -3.40 -16.92
N CYS A 48 7.94 -3.13 -16.54
CA CYS A 48 7.45 -3.32 -15.18
C CYS A 48 6.36 -4.39 -15.13
N PRO A 49 6.49 -5.42 -14.29
CA PRO A 49 5.39 -6.34 -14.03
C PRO A 49 4.19 -5.59 -13.44
N VAL A 50 3.01 -5.91 -13.95
CA VAL A 50 1.72 -5.38 -13.49
C VAL A 50 0.99 -6.46 -12.71
N TYR A 51 0.63 -6.18 -11.47
CA TYR A 51 -0.05 -7.09 -10.56
C TYR A 51 -1.52 -6.70 -10.36
N ASP A 52 -2.39 -7.69 -10.30
CA ASP A 52 -3.77 -7.58 -9.83
C ASP A 52 -3.78 -7.52 -8.31
N ARG A 53 -4.13 -6.35 -7.76
CA ARG A 53 -4.23 -6.14 -6.32
C ARG A 53 -5.09 -7.17 -5.60
N TYR A 54 -6.21 -7.57 -6.20
CA TYR A 54 -7.20 -8.41 -5.55
C TYR A 54 -6.76 -9.88 -5.44
N ARG A 55 -5.65 -10.22 -6.09
CA ARG A 55 -4.98 -11.52 -6.04
C ARG A 55 -3.78 -11.54 -5.09
N LEU A 56 -3.36 -10.40 -4.54
CA LEU A 56 -2.29 -10.33 -3.55
C LEU A 56 -2.86 -10.67 -2.16
N GLY A 57 -2.45 -11.81 -1.60
CA GLY A 57 -2.85 -12.25 -0.27
C GLY A 57 -1.94 -11.70 0.85
N PRO A 58 -2.39 -11.74 2.12
CA PRO A 58 -1.54 -11.41 3.27
C PRO A 58 -0.19 -12.14 3.23
N GLY A 59 0.89 -11.42 3.56
CA GLY A 59 2.26 -11.92 3.51
C GLY A 59 2.95 -11.81 2.15
N THR A 60 2.24 -11.47 1.07
CA THR A 60 2.85 -11.25 -0.25
C THR A 60 3.85 -10.09 -0.19
N GLU A 61 5.07 -10.32 -0.69
CA GLU A 61 6.10 -9.29 -0.86
C GLU A 61 6.35 -9.05 -2.35
N LEU A 62 6.41 -7.78 -2.76
CA LEU A 62 6.70 -7.34 -4.11
C LEU A 62 7.87 -6.35 -4.08
N ARG A 63 8.81 -6.52 -5.00
CA ARG A 63 9.96 -5.62 -5.16
C ARG A 63 9.77 -4.76 -6.40
N GLY A 64 10.06 -3.48 -6.27
CA GLY A 64 10.08 -2.56 -7.40
C GLY A 64 11.28 -2.84 -8.33
N PRO A 65 11.18 -2.49 -9.61
CA PRO A 65 10.09 -1.74 -10.23
C PRO A 65 8.85 -2.62 -10.49
N ALA A 66 7.67 -2.14 -10.08
CA ALA A 66 6.42 -2.88 -10.23
C ALA A 66 5.21 -1.95 -10.25
N VAL A 67 4.12 -2.43 -10.80
CA VAL A 67 2.83 -1.73 -10.82
C VAL A 67 1.80 -2.63 -10.19
N ILE A 68 0.97 -2.08 -9.30
CA ILE A 68 -0.15 -2.78 -8.68
C ILE A 68 -1.42 -2.03 -9.07
N GLU A 69 -2.32 -2.71 -9.78
CA GLU A 69 -3.58 -2.14 -10.24
C GLU A 69 -4.73 -2.59 -9.36
N GLU A 70 -5.49 -1.61 -8.88
CA GLU A 70 -6.77 -1.78 -8.22
C GLU A 70 -7.88 -1.23 -9.13
N ARG A 71 -9.15 -1.50 -8.81
CA ARG A 71 -10.26 -0.97 -9.61
C ARG A 71 -10.33 0.57 -9.58
N GLU A 72 -9.99 1.15 -8.43
CA GLU A 72 -10.11 2.59 -8.16
C GLU A 72 -8.76 3.30 -7.98
N SER A 73 -7.63 2.59 -8.12
CA SER A 73 -6.29 3.13 -7.85
C SER A 73 -5.20 2.35 -8.57
N THR A 74 -4.02 2.94 -8.69
CA THR A 74 -2.82 2.27 -9.18
C THR A 74 -1.63 2.68 -8.33
N THR A 75 -0.96 1.71 -7.72
CA THR A 75 0.29 1.93 -6.97
C THR A 75 1.46 1.62 -7.87
N VAL A 76 2.39 2.58 -8.02
CA VAL A 76 3.66 2.38 -8.69
C VAL A 76 4.72 2.15 -7.60
N LEU A 77 5.45 1.04 -7.70
CA LEU A 77 6.66 0.79 -6.92
C LEU A 77 7.87 1.15 -7.77
N PRO A 78 8.61 2.22 -7.41
CA PRO A 78 9.89 2.52 -8.02
C PRO A 78 10.96 1.45 -7.73
N PRO A 79 12.05 1.40 -8.52
CA PRO A 79 13.23 0.60 -8.20
C PRO A 79 13.71 0.82 -6.75
N GLY A 80 14.12 -0.26 -6.07
CA GLY A 80 14.58 -0.20 -4.68
C GLY A 80 13.46 -0.21 -3.62
N CYS A 81 12.22 0.07 -4.00
CA CYS A 81 11.09 -0.02 -3.07
C CYS A 81 10.63 -1.46 -2.85
N VAL A 82 10.05 -1.73 -1.67
CA VAL A 82 9.47 -3.04 -1.33
C VAL A 82 8.06 -2.83 -0.77
N ALA A 83 7.08 -3.55 -1.30
CA ALA A 83 5.72 -3.58 -0.77
C ALA A 83 5.42 -4.93 -0.13
N ARG A 84 4.68 -4.90 0.97
CA ARG A 84 4.18 -6.09 1.65
C ARG A 84 2.69 -5.94 1.94
N VAL A 85 1.93 -7.02 1.72
CA VAL A 85 0.53 -7.09 2.15
C VAL A 85 0.47 -7.56 3.60
N ASP A 86 -0.18 -6.79 4.48
CA ASP A 86 -0.36 -7.16 5.88
C ASP A 86 -1.59 -8.05 6.11
N ASP A 87 -1.82 -8.44 7.36
CA ASP A 87 -2.95 -9.28 7.78
C ASP A 87 -4.32 -8.63 7.53
N TYR A 88 -4.39 -7.32 7.34
CA TYR A 88 -5.62 -6.58 7.03
C TYR A 88 -5.76 -6.30 5.54
N ALA A 89 -4.92 -6.95 4.73
CA ALA A 89 -4.79 -6.73 3.30
C ALA A 89 -4.36 -5.31 2.93
N SER A 90 -3.75 -4.53 3.82
CA SER A 90 -3.16 -3.22 3.52
C SER A 90 -1.86 -3.41 2.74
N LEU A 91 -1.58 -2.53 1.80
CA LEU A 91 -0.32 -2.49 1.06
C LEU A 91 0.68 -1.57 1.77
N LEU A 92 1.65 -2.15 2.48
CA LEU A 92 2.69 -1.42 3.19
C LEU A 92 3.90 -1.24 2.28
N VAL A 93 4.18 -0.01 1.85
CA VAL A 93 5.32 0.30 0.97
C VAL A 93 6.47 0.91 1.77
N LYS A 94 7.63 0.26 1.70
CA LYS A 94 8.91 0.83 2.15
C LYS A 94 9.55 1.53 0.96
N VAL A 95 9.60 2.85 1.04
CA VAL A 95 10.34 3.69 0.09
C VAL A 95 11.75 3.88 0.60
N GLU A 96 12.75 3.67 -0.25
CA GLU A 96 14.08 4.18 0.03
C GLU A 96 14.05 5.71 -0.16
N PRO A 97 14.67 6.49 0.74
CA PRO A 97 14.68 7.94 0.60
C PRO A 97 15.36 8.32 -0.72
N ALA A 98 14.68 9.16 -1.51
CA ALA A 98 15.26 9.75 -2.71
C ALA A 98 16.54 10.50 -2.31
N ARG A 99 17.65 10.16 -2.96
CA ARG A 99 18.97 10.75 -2.70
C ARG A 99 19.15 12.07 -3.44
#